data_AF-A0A0U3AL97-F1
#
_entry.id   AF-A0A0U3AL97-F1
#
_cell.length_a   1.000
_cell.length_b   1.000
_cell.length_c   1.000
_cell.angle_alpha   90.00
_cell.angle_beta   90.00
_cell.angle_gamma   90.00
#
_symmetry.space_group_name_H-M   'P 1'
#
loop_
_entity.id
_entity.type
_entity.pdbx_description
1 polymer ?
#
loop_
_entity_poly.entity_id
_entity_poly.type
_entity_poly.pdbx_seq_one_letter_code
_entity_poly.pdbx_strand_id
1 'polypeptide(L)'
;YRQASECTDALAALSRSQIVRREPRHSIYFYEITSEYLVPWIKEQVAERQTAEERRQAEETQERLREESALAMSKFEAAQRRGRLLRRLLTAVILLLAVTFLLGAFAFRQYQKVAKAENDTKLAKQQTEQILNALKLVTSQDQDEILQGISQVDTLIKENKIPADLAAAVIQPTLASQNKEVHQAGYELVLRAEQTNPNVAQSLVKAAENNTSLAEKIPPRFAIHISDESQRPQANRLAAVLKKQGYLVPSIQNVGDRGVRSNQLRYFRESEPGIPTPQEIVAVLNKANVGEWTVRRIPGFGPR
;
A
#
# COMPACT_ATOMS: atom_id res chain seq x y z
N TYR A 1 10.50 46.19 -102.81
CA TYR A 1 9.37 45.29 -103.14
C TYR A 1 8.40 45.06 -101.96
N ARG A 2 8.82 44.72 -100.72
CA ARG A 2 7.90 44.56 -99.56
C ARG A 2 7.03 45.78 -99.23
N GLN A 3 7.60 46.99 -99.24
CA GLN A 3 6.84 48.22 -98.96
C GLN A 3 5.76 48.51 -100.01
N ALA A 4 6.00 48.15 -101.27
CA ALA A 4 5.02 48.35 -102.33
C ALA A 4 3.86 47.36 -102.18
N SER A 5 4.13 46.09 -101.81
CA SER A 5 3.08 45.10 -101.56
C SER A 5 2.25 45.43 -100.31
N GLU A 6 2.91 45.87 -99.23
CA GLU A 6 2.23 46.29 -97.99
C GLU A 6 1.28 47.48 -98.22
N CYS A 7 1.70 48.46 -99.02
CA CYS A 7 0.82 49.58 -99.40
C CYS A 7 -0.37 49.10 -100.24
N THR A 8 -0.17 48.23 -101.22
CA THR A 8 -1.29 47.69 -102.02
C THR A 8 -2.24 46.84 -101.20
N ASP A 9 -1.74 46.04 -100.26
CA ASP A 9 -2.55 45.18 -99.41
C ASP A 9 -3.33 46.01 -98.36
N ALA A 10 -2.71 47.03 -97.78
CA ALA A 10 -3.38 47.97 -96.88
C ALA A 10 -4.45 48.78 -97.60
N LEU A 11 -4.18 49.26 -98.83
CA LEU A 11 -5.19 49.94 -99.65
C LEU A 11 -6.32 48.99 -100.05
N ALA A 12 -6.00 47.74 -100.41
CA ALA A 12 -7.00 46.74 -100.74
C ALA A 12 -7.87 46.41 -99.52
N ALA A 13 -7.28 46.28 -98.33
CA ALA A 13 -8.00 46.09 -97.08
C ALA A 13 -8.89 47.28 -96.71
N LEU A 14 -8.38 48.51 -96.87
CA LEU A 14 -9.15 49.75 -96.68
C LEU A 14 -10.28 49.91 -97.69
N SER A 15 -10.08 49.48 -98.94
CA SER A 15 -11.14 49.49 -99.96
C SER A 15 -12.24 48.46 -99.71
N ARG A 16 -11.91 47.38 -98.98
CA ARG A 16 -12.87 46.35 -98.56
C ARG A 16 -13.59 46.72 -97.28
N SER A 17 -13.00 47.59 -96.44
CA SER A 17 -13.69 48.14 -95.28
C SER A 17 -14.69 49.20 -95.75
N GLN A 18 -15.84 49.31 -95.10
CA GLN A 18 -16.85 50.33 -95.42
C GLN A 18 -16.39 51.76 -95.10
N ILE A 19 -15.15 51.95 -94.63
CA ILE A 19 -14.60 53.22 -94.14
C ILE A 19 -14.19 54.13 -95.30
N VAL A 20 -13.81 53.54 -96.44
CA VAL A 20 -13.29 54.29 -97.58
C VAL A 20 -14.21 54.11 -98.78
N ARG A 21 -14.86 55.20 -99.19
CA ARG A 21 -15.65 55.24 -100.41
C ARG A 21 -14.72 55.52 -101.60
N ARG A 22 -14.77 54.65 -102.61
CA ARG A 22 -13.98 54.80 -103.83
C ARG A 22 -14.85 55.39 -104.94
N GLU A 23 -14.51 56.59 -105.41
CA GLU A 23 -15.19 57.25 -106.53
C GLU A 23 -14.25 57.37 -107.74
N PRO A 24 -14.58 56.77 -108.90
CA PRO A 24 -13.80 56.93 -110.11
C PRO A 24 -14.12 58.27 -110.78
N ARG A 25 -13.11 59.12 -111.01
CA ARG A 25 -13.24 60.34 -111.83
C ARG A 25 -12.05 60.45 -112.79
N HIS A 26 -12.33 60.51 -114.10
CA HIS A 26 -11.36 60.80 -115.16
C HIS A 26 -9.98 60.13 -114.96
N SER A 27 -9.93 58.81 -115.08
CA SER A 27 -8.73 57.93 -114.95
C SER A 27 -8.04 57.87 -113.58
N ILE A 28 -8.53 58.58 -112.56
CA ILE A 28 -7.97 58.57 -111.20
C ILE A 28 -9.05 58.10 -110.20
N TYR A 29 -8.65 57.29 -109.22
CA TYR A 29 -9.54 56.88 -108.13
C TYR A 29 -9.36 57.81 -106.94
N PHE A 30 -10.45 58.46 -106.51
CA PHE A 30 -10.49 59.22 -105.26
C PHE A 30 -10.96 58.28 -104.15
N TYR A 31 -10.24 58.33 -103.04
CA TYR A 31 -10.58 57.61 -101.82
C TYR A 31 -11.03 58.65 -100.81
N GLU A 32 -12.33 58.71 -100.57
CA GLU A 32 -12.89 59.60 -99.55
C GLU A 32 -13.15 58.79 -98.28
N ILE A 33 -12.56 59.23 -97.18
CA ILE A 33 -12.85 58.69 -95.87
C ILE A 33 -14.05 59.46 -95.33
N THR A 34 -15.23 58.89 -95.49
CA THR A 34 -16.46 59.47 -94.98
C THR A 34 -16.48 59.36 -93.44
N SER A 35 -16.64 60.50 -92.76
CA SER A 35 -16.63 60.58 -91.29
C SER A 35 -17.68 59.69 -90.61
N GLU A 36 -18.77 59.38 -91.32
CA GLU A 36 -19.85 58.49 -90.90
C GLU A 36 -19.37 57.09 -90.49
N TYR A 37 -18.31 56.57 -91.13
CA TYR A 37 -17.76 55.24 -90.86
C TYR A 37 -16.44 55.29 -90.08
N LEU A 38 -15.68 56.38 -90.19
CA LEU A 38 -14.42 56.57 -89.47
C LEU A 38 -14.63 56.68 -87.96
N VAL A 39 -15.63 57.45 -87.52
CA VAL A 39 -15.87 57.68 -86.08
C VAL A 39 -16.31 56.39 -85.35
N PRO A 40 -17.26 55.59 -85.85
CA PRO A 40 -17.57 54.28 -85.27
C PRO A 40 -16.37 53.34 -85.23
N TRP A 41 -15.57 53.28 -86.31
CA TRP A 41 -14.37 52.43 -86.35
C TRP A 41 -13.31 52.85 -85.32
N ILE A 42 -13.06 54.16 -85.15
CA ILE A 42 -12.16 54.66 -84.10
C ILE A 42 -12.70 54.29 -82.71
N LYS A 43 -14.01 54.42 -82.47
CA LYS A 43 -14.63 54.02 -81.20
C LYS A 43 -14.47 52.53 -80.93
N GLU A 44 -14.67 51.69 -81.95
CA GLU A 44 -14.48 50.24 -81.85
C GLU A 44 -13.02 49.88 -81.56
N GLN A 45 -12.05 50.50 -82.25
CA GLN A 45 -10.62 50.30 -81.99
C GLN A 45 -10.18 50.79 -80.61
N VAL A 46 -10.73 51.89 -80.11
CA VAL A 46 -10.47 52.36 -78.74
C VAL A 46 -11.08 51.40 -77.73
N ALA A 47 -12.31 50.92 -77.94
CA ALA A 47 -12.95 49.93 -77.08
C ALA A 47 -12.19 48.59 -77.08
N GLU A 48 -11.69 48.15 -78.23
CA GLU A 48 -10.86 46.95 -78.35
C GLU A 48 -9.53 47.10 -77.59
N ARG A 49 -8.88 48.26 -77.67
CA ARG A 49 -7.67 48.55 -76.89
C ARG A 49 -7.94 48.64 -75.40
N GLN A 50 -9.02 49.30 -74.99
CA GLN A 50 -9.42 49.39 -73.59
C GLN A 50 -9.72 48.01 -73.01
N THR A 51 -10.48 47.17 -73.73
CA THR A 51 -10.75 45.79 -73.30
C THR A 51 -9.49 44.92 -73.31
N ALA A 52 -8.55 45.14 -74.23
CA ALA A 52 -7.26 44.46 -74.23
C ALA A 52 -6.35 44.89 -73.06
N GLU A 53 -6.36 46.18 -72.72
CA GLU A 53 -5.63 46.72 -71.56
C GLU A 53 -6.24 46.24 -70.23
N GLU A 54 -7.57 46.23 -70.12
CA GLU A 54 -8.29 45.67 -68.98
C GLU A 54 -7.98 44.17 -68.80
N ARG A 55 -7.91 43.41 -69.90
CA ARG A 55 -7.49 42.00 -69.86
C ARG A 55 -6.07 41.84 -69.36
N ARG A 56 -5.12 42.66 -69.84
CA ARG A 56 -3.73 42.64 -69.35
C ARG A 56 -3.64 42.98 -67.87
N GLN A 57 -4.37 44.00 -67.40
CA GLN A 57 -4.40 44.35 -65.98
C GLN A 57 -5.07 43.26 -65.14
N ALA A 58 -6.14 42.63 -65.65
CA ALA A 58 -6.79 41.49 -64.99
C ALA A 58 -5.87 40.26 -64.92
N GLU A 59 -5.09 40.00 -65.97
CA GLU A 59 -4.09 38.92 -66.01
C GLU A 59 -2.94 39.22 -65.04
N GLU A 60 -2.35 40.42 -65.07
CA GLU A 60 -1.28 40.82 -64.16
C GLU A 60 -1.72 40.78 -62.69
N THR A 61 -2.96 41.20 -62.39
CA THR A 61 -3.52 41.11 -61.04
C THR A 61 -3.77 39.67 -60.62
N GLN A 62 -4.25 38.81 -61.52
CA GLN A 62 -4.38 37.38 -61.23
C GLN A 62 -3.03 36.71 -61.01
N GLU A 63 -2.01 37.05 -61.80
CA GLU A 63 -0.66 36.51 -61.62
C GLU A 63 -0.06 36.94 -60.28
N ARG A 64 -0.15 38.22 -59.91
CA ARG A 64 0.30 38.70 -58.60
C ARG A 64 -0.43 38.00 -57.45
N LEU A 65 -1.75 37.85 -57.55
CA LEU A 65 -2.53 37.12 -56.54
C LEU A 65 -2.11 35.65 -56.45
N ARG A 66 -1.80 35.00 -57.59
CA ARG A 66 -1.30 33.62 -57.61
C ARG A 66 0.07 33.53 -56.95
N GLU A 67 0.99 34.43 -57.26
CA GLU A 67 2.32 34.48 -56.64
C GLU A 67 2.23 34.73 -55.14
N GLU A 68 1.43 35.71 -54.70
CA GLU A 68 1.20 35.98 -53.28
C GLU A 68 0.57 34.78 -52.57
N SER A 69 -0.40 34.11 -53.20
CA SER A 69 -1.02 32.90 -52.64
C SER A 69 -0.02 31.75 -52.53
N ALA A 70 0.86 31.55 -53.51
CA ALA A 70 1.89 30.52 -53.48
C ALA A 70 2.95 30.78 -52.39
N LEU A 71 3.33 32.05 -52.20
CA LEU A 71 4.22 32.46 -51.11
C LEU A 71 3.55 32.30 -49.74
N ALA A 72 2.27 32.63 -49.61
CA ALA A 72 1.51 32.42 -48.38
C ALA A 72 1.37 30.93 -48.05
N MET A 73 1.06 30.08 -49.04
CA MET A 73 0.96 28.64 -48.88
C MET A 73 2.29 28.00 -48.48
N SER A 74 3.40 28.36 -49.13
CA SER A 74 4.72 27.81 -48.76
C SER A 74 5.17 28.21 -47.35
N LYS A 75 4.90 29.47 -46.93
CA LYS A 75 5.15 29.91 -45.55
C LYS A 75 4.27 29.17 -44.54
N PHE A 76 3.00 28.94 -44.87
CA PHE A 76 2.07 28.19 -44.03
C PHE A 76 2.50 26.72 -43.88
N GLU A 77 2.90 26.06 -44.97
CA GLU A 77 3.41 24.69 -44.93
C GLU A 77 4.68 24.56 -44.08
N ALA A 78 5.62 25.52 -44.21
CA ALA A 78 6.84 25.55 -43.42
C ALA A 78 6.53 25.72 -41.92
N ALA A 79 5.58 26.60 -41.56
CA ALA A 79 5.12 26.77 -40.20
C ALA A 79 4.46 25.50 -39.65
N GLN A 80 3.64 24.82 -40.47
CA GLN A 80 2.94 23.60 -40.08
C GLN A 80 3.90 22.41 -39.85
N ARG A 81 4.98 22.30 -40.65
CA ARG A 81 6.05 21.30 -40.41
C ARG A 81 6.77 21.54 -39.08
N ARG A 82 7.11 22.79 -38.76
CA ARG A 82 7.71 23.16 -37.47
C ARG A 82 6.76 22.86 -36.30
N GLY A 83 5.48 23.17 -36.44
CA GLY A 83 4.46 22.87 -35.43
C GLY A 83 4.33 21.37 -35.12
N ARG A 84 4.40 20.50 -36.14
CA ARG A 84 4.37 19.03 -35.94
C ARG A 84 5.59 18.52 -35.18
N LEU A 85 6.79 19.03 -35.50
CA LEU A 85 8.01 18.67 -34.78
C LEU A 85 7.97 19.12 -33.32
N LEU A 86 7.56 20.37 -33.07
CA LEU A 86 7.43 20.90 -31.70
C LEU A 86 6.42 20.10 -30.87
N ARG A 87 5.27 19.71 -31.44
CA ARG A 87 4.30 18.85 -30.75
C ARG A 87 4.89 17.49 -30.39
N ARG A 88 5.63 16.85 -31.30
CA ARG A 88 6.31 15.57 -31.03
C ARG A 88 7.36 15.70 -29.92
N LEU A 89 8.16 16.76 -29.96
CA LEU A 89 9.15 17.04 -28.92
C LEU A 89 8.47 17.29 -27.56
N LEU A 90 7.40 18.09 -27.53
CA LEU A 90 6.64 18.35 -26.31
C LEU A 90 6.05 17.06 -25.72
N THR A 91 5.47 16.19 -26.55
CA THR A 91 4.96 14.89 -26.08
C THR A 91 6.06 14.00 -25.54
N ALA A 92 7.25 14.00 -26.13
CA ALA A 92 8.39 13.24 -25.65
C ALA A 92 8.88 13.75 -24.28
N VAL A 93 8.95 15.07 -24.10
CA VAL A 93 9.32 15.70 -22.81
C VAL A 93 8.29 15.37 -21.72
N ILE A 94 6.99 15.46 -22.02
CA ILE A 94 5.92 15.11 -21.06
C ILE A 94 6.04 13.64 -20.65
N LEU A 95 6.27 12.73 -21.61
CA LEU A 95 6.42 11.31 -21.33
C LEU A 95 7.66 11.04 -20.45
N LEU A 96 8.78 11.70 -20.74
CA LEU A 96 10.00 11.61 -19.92
C LEU A 96 9.74 12.09 -18.49
N LEU A 97 9.06 13.23 -18.30
CA LEU A 97 8.68 13.73 -16.98
C LEU A 97 7.72 12.78 -16.23
N ALA A 98 6.78 12.16 -16.94
CA ALA A 98 5.89 11.16 -16.34
C ALA A 98 6.67 9.93 -15.85
N VAL A 99 7.63 9.44 -16.65
CA VAL A 99 8.49 8.30 -16.27
C VAL A 99 9.36 8.64 -15.06
N THR A 100 10.00 9.81 -15.03
CA THR A 100 10.82 10.22 -13.88
C THR A 100 9.98 10.39 -12.62
N PHE A 101 8.77 10.94 -12.73
CA PHE A 101 7.83 11.04 -11.60
C PHE A 101 7.42 9.65 -11.08
N LEU A 102 7.09 8.71 -11.96
CA LEU A 102 6.74 7.34 -11.57
C LEU A 102 7.90 6.63 -10.87
N LEU A 103 9.13 6.79 -11.37
CA LEU A 103 10.33 6.25 -10.73
C LEU A 103 10.57 6.87 -9.35
N GLY A 104 10.39 8.19 -9.20
CA GLY A 104 10.47 8.87 -7.91
C GLY A 104 9.44 8.36 -6.91
N ALA A 105 8.18 8.20 -7.34
CA ALA A 105 7.12 7.65 -6.49
C ALA A 105 7.38 6.18 -6.08
N PHE A 106 7.92 5.37 -6.99
CA PHE A 106 8.32 4.00 -6.68
C PHE A 106 9.47 3.93 -5.68
N ALA A 107 10.53 4.73 -5.88
CA ALA A 107 11.67 4.82 -4.97
C ALA A 107 11.24 5.29 -3.57
N PHE A 108 10.33 6.26 -3.48
CA PHE A 108 9.79 6.74 -2.21
C PHE A 108 9.02 5.64 -1.46
N ARG A 109 8.19 4.84 -2.16
CA ARG A 109 7.50 3.69 -1.54
C ARG A 109 8.47 2.63 -1.03
N GLN A 110 9.54 2.35 -1.77
CA GLN A 110 10.58 1.41 -1.32
C GLN A 110 11.32 1.95 -0.09
N TYR A 111 11.67 3.24 -0.10
CA TYR A 111 12.29 3.90 1.05
C TYR A 111 11.42 3.80 2.30
N GLN A 112 10.11 4.03 2.20
CA GLN A 112 9.20 3.87 3.34
C GLN A 112 9.15 2.43 3.88
N LYS A 113 9.17 1.42 3.01
CA LYS A 113 9.21 0.01 3.44
C LYS A 113 10.51 -0.32 4.19
N VAL A 114 11.64 0.14 3.67
CA VAL A 114 12.95 -0.06 4.31
C VAL A 114 13.03 0.69 5.64
N ALA A 115 12.58 1.95 5.70
CA ALA A 115 12.56 2.73 6.93
C ALA A 115 11.65 2.10 8.01
N LYS A 116 10.49 1.57 7.62
CA LYS A 116 9.62 0.82 8.54
C LYS A 116 10.29 -0.46 9.03
N ALA A 117 10.87 -1.26 8.13
CA ALA A 117 11.59 -2.48 8.49
C ALA A 117 12.80 -2.19 9.41
N GLU A 118 13.51 -1.08 9.19
CA GLU A 118 14.61 -0.67 10.06
C GLU A 118 14.14 -0.30 11.47
N ASN A 119 13.01 0.42 11.58
CA ASN A 119 12.42 0.72 12.89
C ASN A 119 11.91 -0.54 13.59
N ASP A 120 11.22 -1.42 12.88
CA ASP A 120 10.72 -2.69 13.41
C ASP A 120 11.89 -3.58 13.89
N THR A 121 13.00 -3.63 13.14
CA THR A 121 14.20 -4.37 13.55
C THR A 121 14.93 -3.72 14.73
N LYS A 122 14.97 -2.39 14.83
CA LYS A 122 15.51 -1.69 16.00
C LYS A 122 14.68 -1.99 17.25
N LEU A 123 13.35 -1.95 17.15
CA LEU A 123 12.45 -2.30 18.25
C LEU A 123 12.62 -3.76 18.67
N ALA A 124 12.70 -4.69 17.70
CA ALA A 124 12.94 -6.11 17.99
C ALA A 124 14.30 -6.35 18.66
N LYS A 125 15.36 -5.64 18.23
CA LYS A 125 16.68 -5.69 18.87
C LYS A 125 16.64 -5.19 20.31
N GLN A 126 16.01 -4.05 20.56
CA GLN A 126 15.85 -3.49 21.91
C GLN A 126 15.08 -4.44 22.82
N GLN A 127 13.99 -5.04 22.33
CA GLN A 127 13.25 -6.06 23.07
C GLN A 127 14.11 -7.29 23.38
N THR A 128 14.89 -7.75 22.41
CA THR A 128 15.81 -8.89 22.59
C THR A 128 16.88 -8.57 23.63
N GLU A 129 17.47 -7.37 23.60
CA GLU A 129 18.45 -6.93 24.59
C GLU A 129 17.84 -6.84 25.99
N GLN A 130 16.60 -6.33 26.13
CA GLN A 130 15.89 -6.31 27.41
C GLN A 130 15.65 -7.72 27.95
N ILE A 131 15.22 -8.66 27.09
CA ILE A 131 15.03 -10.06 27.47
C ILE A 131 16.36 -10.70 27.88
N LEU A 132 17.43 -10.49 27.10
CA LEU A 132 18.76 -11.04 27.39
C LEU A 132 19.36 -10.49 28.69
N ASN A 133 19.17 -9.20 28.97
CA ASN A 133 19.61 -8.60 30.22
C ASN A 133 18.84 -9.17 31.42
N ALA A 134 17.52 -9.32 31.29
CA ALA A 134 16.70 -9.94 32.34
C ALA A 134 17.10 -11.41 32.57
N LEU A 135 17.31 -12.17 31.50
CA LEU A 135 17.84 -13.55 31.54
C LEU A 135 19.19 -13.60 32.27
N LYS A 136 20.14 -12.76 31.88
CA LYS A 136 21.48 -12.69 32.47
C LYS A 136 21.40 -12.46 33.97
N LEU A 137 20.57 -11.51 34.40
CA LEU A 137 20.33 -11.19 35.81
C LEU A 137 19.72 -12.38 36.57
N VAL A 138 18.67 -13.02 36.03
CA VAL A 138 18.04 -14.19 36.66
C VAL A 138 18.98 -15.39 36.80
N THR A 139 19.94 -15.53 35.90
CA THR A 139 20.96 -16.58 35.93
C THR A 139 22.26 -16.18 36.65
N SER A 140 22.30 -14.99 37.27
CA SER A 140 23.48 -14.55 38.03
C SER A 140 23.74 -15.45 39.24
N GLN A 141 24.95 -15.38 39.78
CA GLN A 141 25.28 -15.99 41.08
C GLN A 141 24.95 -15.06 42.25
N ASP A 142 24.81 -13.77 41.98
CA ASP A 142 24.49 -12.77 42.98
C ASP A 142 22.98 -12.72 43.27
N GLN A 143 22.61 -12.78 44.55
CA GLN A 143 21.21 -12.84 44.98
C GLN A 143 20.43 -11.58 44.58
N ASP A 144 21.03 -10.39 44.73
CA ASP A 144 20.37 -9.12 44.45
C ASP A 144 20.15 -8.95 42.94
N GLU A 145 21.12 -9.37 42.13
CA GLU A 145 20.97 -9.41 40.67
C GLU A 145 19.86 -10.36 40.23
N ILE A 146 19.73 -11.55 40.84
CA ILE A 146 18.64 -12.49 40.54
C ILE A 146 17.28 -11.86 40.86
N LEU A 147 17.12 -11.25 42.04
CA LEU A 147 15.88 -10.59 42.44
C LEU A 147 15.51 -9.43 41.51
N GLN A 148 16.51 -8.65 41.07
CA GLN A 148 16.33 -7.63 40.05
C GLN A 148 15.89 -8.23 38.71
N GLY A 149 16.51 -9.34 38.29
CA GLY A 149 16.13 -10.08 37.09
C GLY A 149 14.68 -10.57 37.14
N ILE A 150 14.25 -11.14 38.28
CA ILE A 150 12.86 -11.59 38.49
C ILE A 150 11.88 -10.44 38.31
N SER A 151 12.19 -9.25 38.83
CA SER A 151 11.36 -8.05 38.66
C SER A 151 11.29 -7.57 37.19
N GLN A 152 12.40 -7.64 36.46
CA GLN A 152 12.42 -7.33 35.02
C GLN A 152 11.59 -8.33 34.22
N VAL A 153 11.68 -9.62 34.54
CA VAL A 153 10.86 -10.66 33.90
C VAL A 153 9.38 -10.47 34.20
N ASP A 154 9.00 -10.12 35.44
CA ASP A 154 7.61 -9.77 35.79
C ASP A 154 7.08 -8.66 34.90
N THR A 155 7.89 -7.61 34.70
CA THR A 155 7.54 -6.47 33.82
C THR A 155 7.37 -6.93 32.37
N LEU A 156 8.31 -7.73 31.84
CA LEU A 156 8.22 -8.26 30.48
C LEU A 156 7.01 -9.17 30.26
N ILE A 157 6.63 -9.98 31.27
CA ILE A 157 5.44 -10.82 31.23
C ILE A 157 4.18 -9.97 31.21
N LYS A 158 4.09 -8.96 32.09
CA LYS A 158 2.95 -8.03 32.16
C LYS A 158 2.73 -7.27 30.86
N GLU A 159 3.82 -6.88 30.19
CA GLU A 159 3.78 -6.18 28.90
C GLU A 159 3.65 -7.13 27.70
N ASN A 160 3.58 -8.44 27.92
CA ASN A 160 3.57 -9.47 26.88
C ASN A 160 4.73 -9.35 25.88
N LYS A 161 5.90 -8.92 26.37
CA LYS A 161 7.13 -8.74 25.57
C LYS A 161 8.02 -9.98 25.56
N ILE A 162 7.79 -10.94 26.45
CA ILE A 162 8.52 -12.21 26.50
C ILE A 162 7.60 -13.37 26.09
N PRO A 163 8.01 -14.24 25.15
CA PRO A 163 7.25 -15.44 24.80
C PRO A 163 7.03 -16.35 26.02
N ALA A 164 5.85 -16.97 26.11
CA ALA A 164 5.46 -17.78 27.27
C ALA A 164 6.44 -18.91 27.60
N ASP A 165 6.94 -19.61 26.58
CA ASP A 165 7.91 -20.69 26.75
C ASP A 165 9.25 -20.19 27.29
N LEU A 166 9.69 -19.01 26.85
CA LEU A 166 10.92 -18.40 27.34
C LEU A 166 10.74 -17.90 28.77
N ALA A 167 9.60 -17.27 29.09
CA ALA A 167 9.27 -16.88 30.46
C ALA A 167 9.28 -18.09 31.41
N ALA A 168 8.66 -19.21 31.02
CA ALA A 168 8.67 -20.44 31.80
C ALA A 168 10.11 -20.97 32.02
N ALA A 169 10.95 -20.96 30.98
CA ALA A 169 12.36 -21.37 31.09
C ALA A 169 13.16 -20.46 32.04
N VAL A 170 12.89 -19.16 32.05
CA VAL A 170 13.54 -18.19 32.95
C VAL A 170 13.10 -18.37 34.40
N ILE A 171 11.84 -18.72 34.63
CA ILE A 171 11.31 -18.92 35.99
C ILE A 171 11.88 -20.20 36.63
N GLN A 172 12.16 -21.23 35.86
CA GLN A 172 12.60 -22.54 36.39
C GLN A 172 13.82 -22.48 37.34
N PRO A 173 14.94 -21.82 36.99
CA PRO A 173 16.08 -21.64 37.90
C PRO A 173 15.70 -20.98 39.22
N THR A 174 14.79 -19.99 39.20
CA THR A 174 14.38 -19.26 40.41
C THR A 174 13.62 -20.16 41.38
N LEU A 175 12.73 -21.01 40.86
CA LEU A 175 12.02 -22.03 41.65
C LEU A 175 12.97 -23.12 42.15
N ALA A 176 14.03 -23.40 41.40
CA ALA A 176 15.05 -24.38 41.76
C ALA A 176 16.08 -23.87 42.78
N SER A 177 16.12 -22.57 43.05
CA SER A 177 17.09 -21.95 43.95
C SER A 177 16.97 -22.50 45.38
N GLN A 178 18.11 -22.72 46.02
CA GLN A 178 18.18 -23.04 47.45
C GLN A 178 18.00 -21.80 48.32
N ASN A 179 18.18 -20.61 47.76
CA ASN A 179 17.95 -19.37 48.46
C ASN A 179 16.44 -19.14 48.63
N LYS A 180 15.99 -19.03 49.88
CA LYS A 180 14.58 -18.90 50.23
C LYS A 180 13.92 -17.66 49.62
N GLU A 181 14.63 -16.52 49.57
CA GLU A 181 14.08 -15.27 49.03
C GLU A 181 13.92 -15.35 47.52
N VAL A 182 14.92 -15.88 46.81
CA VAL A 182 14.85 -16.11 45.36
C VAL A 182 13.73 -17.11 45.02
N HIS A 183 13.63 -18.21 45.76
CA HIS A 183 12.57 -19.20 45.59
C HIS A 183 11.19 -18.58 45.79
N GLN A 184 11.00 -17.80 46.87
CA GLN A 184 9.75 -17.12 47.15
C GLN A 184 9.40 -16.09 46.06
N ALA A 185 10.37 -15.30 45.61
CA ALA A 185 10.17 -14.33 44.53
C ALA A 185 9.81 -15.02 43.22
N GLY A 186 10.45 -16.16 42.90
CA GLY A 186 10.11 -17.02 41.77
C GLY A 186 8.69 -17.58 41.89
N TYR A 187 8.30 -18.05 43.08
CA TYR A 187 6.96 -18.55 43.36
C TYR A 187 5.89 -17.47 43.14
N GLU A 188 6.11 -16.26 43.67
CA GLU A 188 5.22 -15.12 43.47
C GLU A 188 5.17 -14.64 42.01
N LEU A 189 6.28 -14.74 41.28
CA LEU A 189 6.32 -14.46 39.85
C LEU A 189 5.41 -15.42 39.08
N VAL A 190 5.41 -16.72 39.40
CA VAL A 190 4.49 -17.69 38.77
C VAL A 190 3.04 -17.31 39.02
N LEU A 191 2.69 -16.98 40.28
CA LEU A 191 1.32 -16.61 40.64
C LEU A 191 0.85 -15.34 39.94
N ARG A 192 1.72 -14.33 39.81
CA ARG A 192 1.42 -13.11 39.05
C ARG A 192 1.32 -13.40 37.56
N ALA A 193 2.24 -14.18 37.00
CA ALA A 193 2.24 -14.53 35.58
C ALA A 193 0.95 -15.27 35.18
N GLU A 194 0.43 -16.16 36.02
CA GLU A 194 -0.87 -16.82 35.83
C GLU A 194 -2.05 -15.83 35.74
N GLN A 195 -1.95 -14.67 36.39
CA GLN A 195 -2.99 -13.64 36.35
C GLN A 195 -2.88 -12.76 35.11
N THR A 196 -1.66 -12.38 34.70
CA THR A 196 -1.44 -11.47 33.57
C THR A 196 -1.34 -12.17 32.21
N ASN A 197 -0.74 -13.36 32.17
CA ASN A 197 -0.50 -14.13 30.95
C ASN A 197 -0.64 -15.65 31.21
N PRO A 198 -1.87 -16.19 31.13
CA PRO A 198 -2.16 -17.60 31.41
C PRO A 198 -1.31 -18.60 30.60
N ASN A 199 -0.82 -18.20 29.42
CA ASN A 199 0.05 -19.04 28.60
C ASN A 199 1.38 -19.36 29.30
N VAL A 200 1.92 -18.43 30.12
CA VAL A 200 3.16 -18.68 30.87
C VAL A 200 2.98 -19.83 31.85
N ALA A 201 1.86 -19.81 32.58
CA ALA A 201 1.57 -20.87 33.53
C ALA A 201 1.28 -22.20 32.83
N GLN A 202 0.60 -22.18 31.68
CA GLN A 202 0.39 -23.37 30.87
C GLN A 202 1.72 -23.96 30.35
N SER A 203 2.63 -23.13 29.84
CA SER A 203 3.98 -23.55 29.44
C SER A 203 4.78 -24.12 30.63
N LEU A 204 4.67 -23.51 31.81
CA LEU A 204 5.31 -24.01 33.02
C LEU A 204 4.74 -25.36 33.48
N VAL A 205 3.42 -25.54 33.41
CA VAL A 205 2.73 -26.81 33.70
C VAL A 205 3.23 -27.90 32.76
N LYS A 206 3.28 -27.63 31.45
CA LYS A 206 3.78 -28.56 30.43
C LYS A 206 5.25 -28.91 30.64
N ALA A 207 6.07 -27.96 31.07
CA ALA A 207 7.46 -28.24 31.43
C ALA A 207 7.56 -29.14 32.67
N ALA A 208 6.72 -28.89 33.69
CA ALA A 208 6.66 -29.69 34.91
C ALA A 208 6.11 -31.11 34.68
N GLU A 209 5.24 -31.32 33.69
CA GLU A 209 4.81 -32.68 33.30
C GLU A 209 5.97 -33.57 32.86
N ASN A 210 7.02 -32.97 32.29
CA ASN A 210 8.20 -33.69 31.80
C ASN A 210 9.40 -33.61 32.76
N ASN A 211 9.25 -32.96 33.92
CA ASN A 211 10.33 -32.77 34.88
C ASN A 211 9.80 -32.86 36.32
N THR A 212 9.98 -34.02 36.95
CA THR A 212 9.54 -34.30 38.33
C THR A 212 10.09 -33.29 39.34
N SER A 213 11.37 -32.91 39.21
CA SER A 213 11.99 -31.95 40.14
C SER A 213 11.38 -30.55 40.06
N LEU A 214 10.90 -30.15 38.88
CA LEU A 214 10.18 -28.89 38.70
C LEU A 214 8.75 -29.01 39.22
N ALA A 215 8.09 -30.14 38.97
CA ALA A 215 6.73 -30.41 39.44
C ALA A 215 6.59 -30.29 40.96
N GLU A 216 7.62 -30.66 41.72
CA GLU A 216 7.68 -30.54 43.17
C GLU A 216 7.89 -29.10 43.67
N LYS A 217 8.37 -28.19 42.81
CA LYS A 217 8.77 -26.83 43.17
C LYS A 217 7.79 -25.75 42.73
N ILE A 218 6.90 -26.07 41.80
CA ILE A 218 5.84 -25.15 41.37
C ILE A 218 4.67 -25.18 42.36
N PRO A 219 3.88 -24.08 42.45
CA PRO A 219 2.67 -24.08 43.26
C PRO A 219 1.72 -25.24 42.90
N PRO A 220 0.92 -25.74 43.85
CA PRO A 220 -0.09 -26.76 43.57
C PRO A 220 -1.05 -26.31 42.46
N ARG A 221 -1.39 -27.26 41.58
CA ARG A 221 -2.16 -27.01 40.36
C ARG A 221 -3.56 -27.61 40.47
N PHE A 222 -4.57 -26.85 40.10
CA PHE A 222 -5.97 -27.28 40.06
C PHE A 222 -6.54 -27.14 38.64
N ALA A 223 -6.93 -28.26 38.04
CA ALA A 223 -7.78 -28.25 36.86
C ALA A 223 -9.25 -28.30 37.30
N ILE A 224 -10.05 -27.33 36.86
CA ILE A 224 -11.48 -27.31 37.16
C ILE A 224 -12.23 -27.88 35.96
N HIS A 225 -13.00 -28.94 36.19
CA HIS A 225 -13.89 -29.52 35.18
C HIS A 225 -15.34 -29.17 35.51
N ILE A 226 -16.07 -28.63 34.54
CA ILE A 226 -17.50 -28.35 34.61
C ILE A 226 -18.25 -29.29 33.66
N SER A 227 -19.42 -29.78 34.04
CA SER A 227 -20.28 -30.59 33.16
C SER A 227 -21.12 -29.74 32.22
N ASP A 228 -21.46 -28.53 32.65
CA ASP A 228 -22.34 -27.62 31.92
C ASP A 228 -21.78 -26.19 31.96
N GLU A 229 -21.98 -25.45 30.87
CA GLU A 229 -21.44 -24.10 30.72
C GLU A 229 -22.06 -23.10 31.71
N SER A 230 -23.30 -23.36 32.16
CA SER A 230 -23.96 -22.61 33.23
C SER A 230 -23.18 -22.62 34.55
N GLN A 231 -22.29 -23.59 34.76
CA GLN A 231 -21.43 -23.68 35.94
C GLN A 231 -20.19 -22.78 35.87
N ARG A 232 -19.86 -22.20 34.70
CA ARG A 232 -18.63 -21.40 34.54
C ARG A 232 -18.53 -20.22 35.52
N PRO A 233 -19.58 -19.43 35.81
CA PRO A 233 -19.49 -18.35 36.80
C PRO A 233 -19.10 -18.87 38.19
N GLN A 234 -19.63 -20.03 38.58
CA GLN A 234 -19.30 -20.70 39.84
C GLN A 234 -17.85 -21.21 39.84
N ALA A 235 -17.41 -21.83 38.74
CA ALA A 235 -16.03 -22.25 38.55
C ALA A 235 -15.03 -21.07 38.58
N ASN A 236 -15.39 -19.93 38.01
CA ASN A 236 -14.57 -18.71 38.06
C ASN A 236 -14.42 -18.17 39.49
N ARG A 237 -15.49 -18.18 40.29
CA ARG A 237 -15.41 -17.81 41.72
C ARG A 237 -14.49 -18.77 42.48
N LEU A 238 -14.61 -20.07 42.23
CA LEU A 238 -13.74 -21.07 42.82
C LEU A 238 -12.27 -20.86 42.43
N ALA A 239 -12.01 -20.62 41.13
CA ALA A 239 -10.69 -20.33 40.63
C ALA A 239 -10.09 -19.09 41.31
N ALA A 240 -10.88 -18.02 41.50
CA ALA A 240 -10.42 -16.83 42.21
C ALA A 240 -10.05 -17.11 43.67
N VAL A 241 -10.82 -17.94 44.37
CA VAL A 241 -10.50 -18.36 45.75
C VAL A 241 -9.22 -19.19 45.78
N LEU A 242 -9.07 -20.17 44.88
CA LEU A 242 -7.87 -21.00 44.79
C LEU A 242 -6.63 -20.16 44.45
N LYS A 243 -6.73 -19.24 43.50
CA LYS A 243 -5.66 -18.29 43.15
C LYS A 243 -5.29 -17.40 44.34
N LYS A 244 -6.26 -16.94 45.12
CA LYS A 244 -6.01 -16.16 46.35
C LYS A 244 -5.29 -16.97 47.43
N GLN A 245 -5.44 -18.28 47.46
CA GLN A 245 -4.68 -19.19 48.34
C GLN A 245 -3.29 -19.54 47.80
N GLY A 246 -2.88 -18.97 46.66
CA GLY A 246 -1.57 -19.23 46.06
C GLY A 246 -1.50 -20.52 45.25
N TYR A 247 -2.64 -21.01 44.75
CA TYR A 247 -2.68 -22.15 43.83
C TYR A 247 -2.77 -21.70 42.36
N LEU A 248 -2.26 -22.54 41.46
CA LEU A 248 -2.41 -22.35 40.02
C LEU A 248 -3.70 -22.98 39.53
N VAL A 249 -4.43 -22.29 38.66
CA VAL A 249 -5.68 -22.79 38.07
C VAL A 249 -5.59 -22.64 36.56
N PRO A 250 -4.84 -23.53 35.88
CA PRO A 250 -4.44 -23.32 34.48
C PRO A 250 -5.61 -23.32 33.51
N SER A 251 -6.69 -24.06 33.83
CA SER A 251 -7.86 -24.14 32.95
C SER A 251 -9.16 -24.49 33.68
N ILE A 252 -10.26 -24.03 33.09
CA ILE A 252 -11.63 -24.42 33.42
C ILE A 252 -12.21 -25.08 32.17
N GLN A 253 -12.31 -26.40 32.18
CA GLN A 253 -12.69 -27.20 31.02
C GLN A 253 -14.13 -27.70 31.14
N ASN A 254 -14.91 -27.54 30.07
CA ASN A 254 -16.23 -28.17 29.97
C ASN A 254 -16.07 -29.60 29.46
N VAL A 255 -16.41 -30.57 30.30
CA VAL A 255 -16.31 -32.01 30.01
C VAL A 255 -17.66 -32.64 29.62
N GLY A 256 -18.72 -31.84 29.52
CA GLY A 256 -20.06 -32.29 29.13
C GLY A 256 -20.58 -33.42 30.02
N ASP A 257 -21.20 -34.41 29.39
CA ASP A 257 -21.76 -35.60 30.04
C ASP A 257 -20.72 -36.51 30.71
N ARG A 258 -19.42 -36.31 30.44
CA ARG A 258 -18.34 -37.02 31.15
C ARG A 258 -18.04 -36.41 32.53
N GLY A 259 -18.64 -35.26 32.83
CA GLY A 259 -18.53 -34.61 34.13
C GLY A 259 -19.16 -35.42 35.25
N VAL A 260 -18.70 -35.18 36.46
CA VAL A 260 -19.34 -35.72 37.66
C VAL A 260 -20.54 -34.87 38.04
N ARG A 261 -21.64 -35.53 38.44
CA ARG A 261 -22.86 -34.85 38.89
C ARG A 261 -22.71 -34.16 40.25
N SER A 262 -21.70 -34.53 41.03
CA SER A 262 -21.41 -33.95 42.34
C SER A 262 -20.02 -33.29 42.32
N ASN A 263 -19.82 -32.27 43.15
CA ASN A 263 -18.50 -31.67 43.32
C ASN A 263 -17.55 -32.71 43.94
N GLN A 264 -16.42 -32.96 43.27
CA GLN A 264 -15.42 -33.92 43.70
C GLN A 264 -14.03 -33.32 43.57
N LEU A 265 -13.25 -33.35 44.66
CA LEU A 265 -11.81 -33.14 44.59
C LEU A 265 -11.16 -34.46 44.19
N ARG A 266 -10.62 -34.51 42.97
CA ARG A 266 -9.88 -35.67 42.46
C ARG A 266 -8.39 -35.41 42.56
N TYR A 267 -7.66 -36.36 43.13
CA TYR A 267 -6.22 -36.26 43.31
C TYR A 267 -5.55 -37.61 42.99
N PHE A 268 -4.29 -37.54 42.55
CA PHE A 268 -3.56 -38.68 42.00
C PHE A 268 -2.48 -39.22 42.96
N ARG A 269 -1.95 -38.37 43.85
CA ARG A 269 -0.86 -38.72 44.78
C ARG A 269 -1.32 -38.60 46.22
N GLU A 270 -1.00 -39.58 47.07
CA GLU A 270 -1.46 -39.60 48.47
C GLU A 270 -0.91 -38.44 49.30
N SER A 271 0.34 -38.05 49.04
CA SER A 271 1.00 -36.92 49.67
C SER A 271 1.99 -36.32 48.68
N GLU A 272 2.00 -35.01 48.54
CA GLU A 272 3.06 -34.26 47.88
C GLU A 272 3.65 -33.28 48.90
N PRO A 273 4.98 -33.26 49.11
CA PRO A 273 5.61 -32.32 50.03
C PRO A 273 5.23 -30.88 49.68
N GLY A 274 4.81 -30.10 50.68
CA GLY A 274 4.41 -28.70 50.47
C GLY A 274 3.00 -28.49 49.89
N ILE A 275 2.23 -29.57 49.66
CA ILE A 275 0.85 -29.48 49.20
C ILE A 275 -0.09 -29.72 50.40
N PRO A 276 -1.13 -28.89 50.59
CA PRO A 276 -2.13 -29.15 51.61
C PRO A 276 -2.79 -30.51 51.39
N THR A 277 -3.14 -31.17 52.48
CA THR A 277 -3.85 -32.44 52.45
C THR A 277 -5.17 -32.29 51.68
N PRO A 278 -5.69 -33.35 51.04
CA PRO A 278 -6.98 -33.30 50.36
C PRO A 278 -8.12 -32.75 51.24
N GLN A 279 -8.06 -33.00 52.56
CA GLN A 279 -9.00 -32.50 53.55
C GLN A 279 -8.91 -30.98 53.75
N GLU A 280 -7.69 -30.44 53.84
CA GLU A 280 -7.46 -28.98 53.92
C GLU A 280 -7.94 -28.27 52.65
N ILE A 281 -7.69 -28.86 51.48
CA ILE A 281 -8.20 -28.34 50.22
C ILE A 281 -9.74 -28.32 50.23
N VAL A 282 -10.38 -29.41 50.65
CA VAL A 282 -11.85 -29.43 50.76
C VAL A 282 -12.38 -28.39 51.74
N ALA A 283 -11.68 -28.14 52.85
CA ALA A 283 -12.07 -27.06 53.76
C ALA A 283 -12.04 -25.67 53.07
N VAL A 284 -11.01 -25.40 52.24
CA VAL A 284 -10.94 -24.19 51.40
C VAL A 284 -12.09 -24.13 50.39
N LEU A 285 -12.37 -25.25 49.70
CA LEU A 285 -13.42 -25.33 48.69
C LEU A 285 -14.82 -25.14 49.30
N ASN A 286 -15.08 -25.72 50.48
CA ASN A 286 -16.34 -25.55 51.21
C ASN A 286 -16.51 -24.11 51.73
N LYS A 287 -15.40 -23.45 52.15
CA LYS A 287 -15.42 -22.03 52.56
C LYS A 287 -15.81 -21.08 51.42
N ALA A 288 -15.56 -21.47 50.16
CA ALA A 288 -15.99 -20.71 49.00
C ALA A 288 -17.52 -20.81 48.75
N ASN A 289 -18.26 -21.60 49.54
CA ASN A 289 -19.70 -21.81 49.48
C ASN A 289 -20.20 -22.28 48.10
N VAL A 290 -19.47 -23.23 47.52
CA VAL A 290 -19.68 -23.72 46.14
C VAL A 290 -20.44 -25.06 46.12
N GLY A 291 -21.03 -25.46 47.25
CA GLY A 291 -21.66 -26.77 47.47
C GLY A 291 -20.74 -27.73 48.23
N GLU A 292 -21.23 -28.93 48.53
CA GLU A 292 -20.50 -29.95 49.29
C GLU A 292 -19.47 -30.66 48.41
N TRP A 293 -18.20 -30.65 48.83
CA TRP A 293 -17.12 -31.33 48.14
C TRP A 293 -16.80 -32.68 48.78
N THR A 294 -16.68 -33.71 47.95
CA THR A 294 -16.19 -35.04 48.37
C THR A 294 -14.79 -35.31 47.81
N VAL A 295 -13.96 -36.00 48.58
CA VAL A 295 -12.58 -36.35 48.19
C VAL A 295 -12.57 -37.71 47.50
N ARG A 296 -11.91 -37.82 46.34
CA ARG A 296 -11.75 -39.09 45.62
C ARG A 296 -10.34 -39.27 45.08
N ARG A 297 -9.64 -40.30 45.55
CA ARG A 297 -8.35 -40.72 44.97
C ARG A 297 -8.56 -41.41 43.63
N ILE A 298 -7.74 -41.06 42.64
CA ILE A 298 -7.70 -41.76 41.35
C ILE A 298 -6.39 -42.57 41.28
N PRO A 299 -6.44 -43.91 41.53
CA PRO A 299 -5.25 -44.74 41.48
C PRO A 299 -4.73 -44.92 40.04
N GLY A 300 -3.43 -45.16 39.87
CA GLY A 300 -2.83 -45.54 38.58
C GLY A 300 -2.40 -44.38 37.67
N PHE A 301 -2.50 -43.13 38.12
CA PHE A 301 -2.06 -41.94 37.37
C PHE A 301 -0.78 -41.33 38.01
N GLY A 302 0.25 -42.15 38.22
CA GLY A 302 1.59 -41.70 38.59
C GLY A 302 2.49 -41.56 37.36
N PRO A 303 3.56 -40.75 37.41
CA PRO A 303 4.59 -40.76 36.36
C PRO A 303 5.12 -42.20 36.23
N ARG A 304 5.12 -42.71 35.00
CA ARG A 304 5.83 -43.96 34.68
C ARG A 304 7.33 -43.72 34.72
#